data_AF-A0A4P8XGB0-F1
#
_entry.id   AF-A0A4P8XGB0-F1
#
_cell.length_a   1.000
_cell.length_b   1.000
_cell.length_c   1.000
_cell.angle_alpha   90.00
_cell.angle_beta   90.00
_cell.angle_gamma   90.00
#
_symmetry.space_group_name_H-M   'P 1'
#
loop_
_entity.id
_entity.type
_entity.pdbx_description
1 polymer ?
#
loop_
_entity_poly.entity_id
_entity_poly.type
_entity_poly.pdbx_seq_one_letter_code
_entity_poly.pdbx_strand_id
1 'polypeptide(L)'
;MEILSQNGYQTHGVGKMHFTFAEQGAEALWGFESRGISEEGGGDDDFKRYLNENGYGHVHDPQEVRSEMYYIPQPYQTTSAL
;
A
#
# COMPACT_ATOMS: atom_id res chain seq x y z
N MET A 1 1.06 -16.21 1.87
CA MET A 1 -0.31 -16.49 1.38
C MET A 1 -0.43 -17.87 0.73
N GLU A 2 0.70 -18.57 0.50
CA GLU A 2 0.75 -19.84 -0.23
C GLU A 2 -0.19 -20.90 0.33
N ILE A 3 -0.31 -21.02 1.66
CA ILE A 3 -1.19 -22.03 2.28
C ILE A 3 -2.64 -21.84 1.86
N LEU A 4 -3.12 -20.59 1.74
CA LEU A 4 -4.50 -20.33 1.32
C LEU A 4 -4.69 -20.65 -0.17
N SER A 5 -3.78 -20.17 -1.02
CA SER A 5 -3.81 -20.43 -2.47
C SER A 5 -3.77 -21.93 -2.77
N GLN A 6 -2.91 -22.68 -2.08
CA GLN A 6 -2.79 -24.14 -2.22
C GLN A 6 -4.03 -24.92 -1.79
N ASN A 7 -4.92 -24.30 -1.02
CA ASN A 7 -6.16 -24.90 -0.54
C ASN A 7 -7.41 -24.32 -1.26
N GLY A 8 -7.23 -23.75 -2.45
CA GLY A 8 -8.32 -23.36 -3.34
C GLY A 8 -8.91 -21.97 -3.07
N TYR A 9 -8.27 -21.16 -2.23
CA TYR A 9 -8.65 -19.75 -2.09
C TYR A 9 -7.95 -18.92 -3.16
N GLN A 10 -8.70 -18.08 -3.86
CA GLN A 10 -8.11 -17.03 -4.68
C GLN A 10 -7.46 -15.99 -3.77
N THR A 11 -6.22 -15.58 -4.08
CA THR A 11 -5.49 -14.62 -3.25
C THR A 11 -4.99 -13.44 -4.06
N HIS A 12 -5.56 -12.26 -3.77
CA HIS A 12 -5.17 -11.00 -4.41
C HIS A 12 -4.81 -9.97 -3.35
N GLY A 13 -3.63 -9.36 -3.47
CA GLY A 13 -3.17 -8.30 -2.57
C GLY A 13 -3.33 -6.92 -3.20
N VAL A 14 -3.86 -5.94 -2.48
CA VAL A 14 -3.96 -4.55 -2.96
C VAL A 14 -3.30 -3.62 -1.96
N GLY A 15 -2.46 -2.71 -2.45
CA GLY A 15 -1.86 -1.66 -1.64
C GLY A 15 -0.42 -1.92 -1.22
N LYS A 16 -0.01 -1.18 -0.18
CA LYS A 16 1.32 -1.22 0.43
C LYS A 16 1.48 -2.45 1.31
N MET A 17 2.59 -3.18 1.11
CA MET A 17 2.91 -4.38 1.90
C MET A 17 4.21 -4.25 2.69
N HIS A 18 5.02 -3.23 2.43
CA HIS A 18 6.30 -3.01 3.10
C HIS A 18 7.28 -4.19 2.93
N PHE A 19 7.23 -4.84 1.77
CA PHE A 19 8.15 -5.93 1.44
C PHE A 19 9.55 -5.39 1.14
N THR A 20 10.56 -6.00 1.76
CA THR A 20 11.97 -5.61 1.65
C THR A 20 12.85 -6.82 1.31
N PHE A 21 12.41 -7.65 0.36
CA PHE A 21 13.14 -8.86 -0.02
C PHE A 21 14.28 -8.51 -0.96
N ALA A 22 15.49 -9.02 -0.68
CA ALA A 22 16.70 -8.61 -1.38
C ALA A 22 16.66 -8.86 -2.91
N GLU A 23 16.01 -9.94 -3.34
CA GLU A 23 15.98 -10.34 -4.77
C GLU A 23 14.74 -9.85 -5.52
N GLN A 24 13.61 -9.70 -4.83
CA GLN A 24 12.29 -9.48 -5.44
C GLN A 24 11.75 -8.06 -5.15
N GLY A 25 12.36 -7.35 -4.21
CA GLY A 25 11.97 -5.99 -3.84
C GLY A 25 10.54 -5.88 -3.30
N ALA A 26 9.97 -4.68 -3.46
CA ALA A 26 8.63 -4.34 -2.97
C ALA A 26 7.50 -4.99 -3.80
N GLU A 27 7.81 -5.42 -5.03
CA GLU A 27 6.84 -6.00 -5.97
C GLU A 27 6.63 -7.51 -5.76
N ALA A 28 7.36 -8.12 -4.82
CA ALA A 28 7.27 -9.55 -4.54
C ALA A 28 5.83 -10.00 -4.28
N LEU A 29 5.44 -11.15 -4.83
CA LEU A 29 4.10 -11.69 -4.63
C LEU A 29 3.91 -12.31 -3.24
N TRP A 30 4.97 -12.84 -2.61
CA TRP A 30 4.93 -13.43 -1.27
C TRP A 30 3.72 -14.38 -1.03
N GLY A 31 3.47 -15.22 -2.03
CA GLY A 31 2.40 -16.22 -2.04
C GLY A 31 1.01 -15.73 -2.47
N PHE A 32 0.83 -14.44 -2.79
CA PHE A 32 -0.36 -13.96 -3.49
C PHE A 32 -0.34 -14.44 -4.95
N GLU A 33 -1.51 -14.75 -5.51
CA GLU A 33 -1.62 -15.10 -6.94
C GLU A 33 -1.46 -13.85 -7.82
N SER A 34 -1.89 -12.69 -7.35
CA SER A 34 -1.74 -11.41 -8.04
C SER A 34 -1.74 -10.25 -7.05
N ARG A 35 -1.20 -9.10 -7.48
CA ARG A 35 -1.18 -7.88 -6.68
C ARG A 35 -1.51 -6.65 -7.51
N GLY A 36 -2.24 -5.70 -6.91
CA GLY A 36 -2.30 -4.31 -7.34
C GLY A 36 -1.40 -3.46 -6.44
N ILE A 37 -0.25 -3.04 -6.97
CA ILE A 37 0.83 -2.42 -6.20
C ILE A 37 0.55 -0.92 -6.02
N SER A 38 0.65 -0.46 -4.78
CA SER A 38 0.58 0.97 -4.41
C SER A 38 1.53 1.23 -3.25
N GLU A 39 2.83 1.28 -3.54
CA GLU A 39 3.86 1.49 -2.53
C GLU A 39 4.18 2.98 -2.42
N GLU A 40 4.36 3.46 -1.18
CA GLU A 40 4.74 4.86 -0.93
C GLU A 40 6.14 5.14 -1.50
N GLY A 41 6.27 6.24 -2.26
CA GLY A 41 7.55 6.71 -2.80
C GLY A 41 7.51 6.99 -4.31
N GLY A 42 8.66 7.39 -4.86
CA GLY A 42 8.77 7.89 -6.24
C GLY A 42 8.81 6.84 -7.36
N GLY A 43 8.43 5.58 -7.10
CA GLY A 43 8.33 4.54 -8.13
C GLY A 43 7.03 4.63 -8.92
N ASP A 44 7.02 4.12 -10.16
CA ASP A 44 5.80 3.98 -10.99
C ASP A 44 5.09 2.65 -10.66
N ASP A 45 4.05 2.71 -9.83
CA ASP A 45 3.26 1.55 -9.42
C ASP A 45 1.90 1.50 -10.13
N ASP A 46 1.15 0.41 -9.92
CA ASP A 46 -0.13 0.19 -10.59
C ASP A 46 -1.15 1.27 -10.27
N PHE A 47 -1.14 1.79 -9.03
CA PHE A 47 -2.02 2.86 -8.61
C PHE A 47 -1.70 4.19 -9.33
N LYS A 48 -0.43 4.58 -9.41
CA LYS A 48 -0.03 5.80 -10.13
C LYS A 48 -0.31 5.70 -11.63
N ARG A 49 -0.08 4.53 -12.22
CA ARG A 49 -0.43 4.27 -13.62
C ARG A 49 -1.94 4.42 -13.85
N TYR A 50 -2.75 3.81 -12.99
CA TYR A 50 -4.21 3.96 -13.04
C TYR A 50 -4.64 5.42 -12.96
N LEU A 51 -4.07 6.20 -12.03
CA LEU A 51 -4.40 7.63 -11.91
C LEU A 51 -4.06 8.41 -13.19
N ASN A 52 -2.88 8.19 -13.77
CA ASN A 52 -2.47 8.84 -15.00
C ASN A 52 -3.39 8.50 -16.17
N GLU A 53 -3.70 7.21 -16.36
CA GLU A 53 -4.58 6.71 -17.43
C GLU A 53 -6.01 7.26 -17.31
N ASN A 54 -6.46 7.60 -16.11
CA ASN A 54 -7.79 8.13 -15.83
C ASN A 54 -7.83 9.67 -15.71
N GLY A 55 -6.77 10.37 -16.12
CA GLY A 55 -6.75 11.84 -16.18
C GLY A 55 -6.42 12.55 -14.86
N TYR A 56 -5.97 11.82 -13.85
CA TYR A 56 -5.54 12.36 -12.55
C TYR A 56 -4.05 12.71 -12.50
N GLY A 57 -3.36 12.81 -13.64
CA GLY A 57 -1.93 13.18 -13.69
C GLY A 57 -1.60 14.58 -13.15
N HIS A 58 -2.62 15.39 -12.81
CA HIS A 58 -2.46 16.67 -12.12
C HIS A 58 -2.29 16.53 -10.59
N VAL A 59 -2.52 15.34 -10.03
CA VAL A 59 -2.34 15.07 -8.60
C VAL A 59 -0.87 14.76 -8.33
N HIS A 60 -0.17 15.70 -7.68
CA HIS A 60 1.27 15.59 -7.43
C HIS A 60 1.62 14.56 -6.33
N ASP A 61 0.80 14.47 -5.29
CA ASP A 61 1.02 13.60 -4.13
C ASP A 61 -0.12 12.58 -4.01
N PRO A 62 -0.22 11.60 -4.93
CA PRO A 62 -1.37 10.69 -5.00
C PRO A 62 -1.51 9.77 -3.78
N GLN A 63 -0.43 9.60 -3.02
CA GLN A 63 -0.37 8.78 -1.81
C GLN A 63 -0.30 9.64 -0.53
N GLU A 64 -0.54 10.95 -0.68
CA GLU A 64 -0.34 11.99 0.33
C GLU A 64 1.10 12.06 0.88
N VAL A 65 1.36 13.13 1.62
CA VAL A 65 2.67 13.38 2.25
C VAL A 65 2.57 13.03 3.72
N ARG A 66 3.57 12.34 4.26
CA ARG A 66 3.66 12.14 5.71
C ARG A 66 3.81 13.51 6.37
N SER A 67 2.82 13.89 7.17
CA SER A 67 2.85 15.10 8.00
C SER A 67 4.07 15.09 8.93
N GLU A 68 4.52 16.27 9.36
CA GLU A 68 5.51 16.42 10.43
C GLU A 68 5.10 15.69 11.72
N MET A 69 3.80 15.51 11.93
CA MET A 69 3.23 14.81 13.08
C MET A 69 3.07 13.30 12.87
N TYR A 70 3.42 12.75 11.69
CA TYR A 70 3.11 11.36 11.30
C TYR A 70 3.71 10.31 12.26
N TYR A 71 4.89 10.60 12.83
CA TYR A 71 5.56 9.72 13.79
C TYR A 71 5.35 10.12 15.25
N ILE A 72 4.62 11.21 15.50
CA ILE A 72 4.34 11.66 16.86
C ILE A 72 3.09 10.93 17.35
N PRO A 73 3.16 10.21 18.49
CA PRO A 73 1.99 9.57 19.09
C PRO A 73 0.85 10.57 19.26
N GLN A 74 -0.29 10.29 18.64
CA GLN A 74 -1.45 11.15 18.76
C GLN A 74 -2.11 10.89 20.12
N PRO A 75 -2.30 11.92 20.97
CA PRO A 75 -2.97 11.73 22.25
C PRO A 75 -4.41 11.28 22.00
N TYR A 76 -4.78 10.13 22.57
CA TYR A 76 -6.16 9.66 22.55
C TYR A 76 -7.02 10.52 23.47
N GLN A 77 -7.86 11.39 22.90
CA GLN A 77 -8.83 12.15 23.66
C GLN A 77 -10.08 11.30 23.87
N THR A 78 -10.19 10.66 25.04
CA THR A 78 -11.51 10.23 25.53
C THR A 78 -12.22 11.44 26.11
N THR A 79 -13.48 11.62 25.76
CA THR A 79 -14.38 12.44 26.57
C THR A 79 -14.62 11.67 27.86
N SER A 80 -14.03 12.10 28.98
CA SER A 80 -14.55 11.67 30.28
C SER A 80 -15.91 12.36 30.46
N ALA A 81 -16.98 11.63 30.18
CA ALA A 81 -18.26 11.94 30.77
C ALA A 81 -18.14 11.62 32.27
N LEU A 82 -18.01 12.68 33.08
CA LEU A 82 -18.63 12.89 34.40
C LEU A 82 -18.13 14.22 34.99
#